data_AF-A0A085ZZ89-F1
#
_entry.id   AF-A0A085ZZ89-F1
#
_cell.length_a   1.000
_cell.length_b   1.000
_cell.length_c   1.000
_cell.angle_alpha   90.00
_cell.angle_beta   90.00
_cell.angle_gamma   90.00
#
_symmetry.space_group_name_H-M   'P 1'
#
loop_
_entity.id
_entity.type
_entity.pdbx_description
1 polymer ?
#
loop_
_entity_poly.entity_id
_entity_poly.type
_entity_poly.pdbx_seq_one_letter_code
_entity_poly.pdbx_strand_id
1 'polypeptide(L)'
;MSRIRIVGGTITKTTVGDHNIYSEGNIVYNSGKAITETSDVGISYGEPKDAPPPERIAKCLVEYRPCKDWKGEFGIDWPRKRDSKMAVDVPYNGIIGKYGAIYGSEPKAVFTPDNKAYLNHLNQYSFFNCYRGKYYIPNVTLMAGQTAFFDVITEVEEEPEKLHYVYDTAVFELTILKKLTSTKGKHYDEKALKIKCLKQFDKKQSIRIIATKKKYLEKVGEIFILPNNNIKEIKILFIPVNYNGIKGSVKGNEVQILSNALNQSYIKGDIKSMSEIKVGGWWYDLFFTAKDKKGNKLMDTSNMKSIHKTLDDVFFEKKENEIYKDCYRLYMLPNGKLNGIAENVGGNSRVAVVYQNRNDSTAPHELMHAMGLYHTFDNDGLFTYKFCNTDNIMDYTHQIGKARFSTNRWQWKILNSGIR
;
A
#
# COMPACT_ATOMS: atom_id res chain seq x y z
N MET A 1 -6.65 29.92 20.41
CA MET A 1 -7.13 31.32 20.52
C MET A 1 -7.54 31.57 21.97
N SER A 2 -7.05 32.64 22.59
CA SER A 2 -7.49 33.06 23.93
C SER A 2 -8.61 34.10 23.82
N ARG A 3 -9.73 33.89 24.51
CA ARG A 3 -10.73 34.93 24.72
C ARG A 3 -10.49 35.55 26.09
N ILE A 4 -10.07 36.82 26.11
CA ILE A 4 -9.90 37.57 27.36
C ILE A 4 -11.06 38.57 27.45
N ARG A 5 -11.77 38.57 28.57
CA ARG A 5 -12.80 39.56 28.90
C ARG A 5 -12.38 40.24 30.21
N ILE A 6 -12.19 41.55 30.16
CA ILE A 6 -11.87 42.39 31.33
C ILE A 6 -13.11 43.24 31.61
N VAL A 7 -13.55 43.28 32.87
CA VAL A 7 -14.72 44.03 33.30
C VAL A 7 -14.34 44.85 34.53
N GLY A 8 -14.53 46.17 34.48
CA GLY A 8 -14.23 47.08 35.60
C GLY A 8 -15.34 47.15 36.66
N GLY A 9 -16.45 46.45 36.45
CA GLY A 9 -17.59 46.32 37.37
C GLY A 9 -18.02 44.87 37.55
N THR A 10 -19.32 44.64 37.80
CA THR A 10 -19.85 43.30 38.11
C THR A 10 -20.17 42.49 36.86
N ILE A 11 -19.84 41.18 36.87
CA ILE A 11 -20.31 40.21 35.89
C ILE A 11 -21.39 39.35 36.54
N THR A 12 -22.60 39.37 35.98
CA THR A 12 -23.69 38.46 36.37
C THR A 12 -23.96 37.47 35.23
N LYS A 13 -23.97 36.17 35.55
CA LYS A 13 -24.33 35.10 34.61
C LYS A 13 -25.41 34.23 35.24
N THR A 14 -26.55 34.14 34.58
CA THR A 14 -27.70 33.34 35.03
C THR A 14 -27.97 32.24 34.01
N THR A 15 -28.10 31.00 34.50
CA THR A 15 -28.43 29.84 33.66
C THR A 15 -29.69 29.19 34.25
N VAL A 16 -30.67 28.87 33.42
CA VAL A 16 -31.95 28.25 33.85
C VAL A 16 -31.85 26.72 33.91
N GLY A 17 -30.95 26.13 33.12
CA GLY A 17 -30.62 24.69 33.14
C GLY A 17 -29.18 24.44 33.55
N ASP A 18 -28.62 23.31 33.12
CA ASP A 18 -27.26 22.90 33.49
C ASP A 18 -26.20 23.87 32.96
N HIS A 19 -25.20 24.19 33.81
CA HIS A 19 -24.01 24.93 33.40
C HIS A 19 -22.77 24.03 33.49
N ASN A 20 -22.21 23.65 32.33
CA ASN A 20 -20.98 22.85 32.25
C ASN A 20 -19.78 23.69 31.77
N ILE A 21 -18.60 23.43 32.32
CA ILE A 21 -17.31 24.03 31.90
C ILE A 21 -16.32 22.89 31.63
N TYR A 22 -15.69 22.89 30.46
CA TYR A 22 -14.72 21.87 30.05
C TYR A 22 -13.39 22.53 29.68
N SER A 23 -12.27 21.90 30.01
CA SER A 23 -10.92 22.40 29.73
C SER A 23 -9.93 21.23 29.56
N GLU A 24 -9.03 21.33 28.58
CA GLU A 24 -7.90 20.37 28.42
C GLU A 24 -6.79 20.60 29.45
N GLY A 25 -6.77 21.77 30.10
CA GLY A 25 -5.86 22.10 31.20
C GLY A 25 -6.61 22.56 32.45
N ASN A 26 -5.91 23.13 33.42
CA ASN A 26 -6.51 23.58 34.68
C ASN A 26 -7.57 24.68 34.45
N ILE A 27 -8.72 24.54 35.11
CA ILE A 27 -9.65 25.66 35.33
C ILE A 27 -9.21 26.35 36.61
N VAL A 28 -8.87 27.64 36.53
CA VAL A 28 -8.34 28.40 37.67
C VAL A 28 -9.26 29.57 37.99
N TYR A 29 -9.78 29.60 39.22
CA TYR A 29 -10.49 30.76 39.78
C TYR A 29 -9.58 31.47 40.78
N ASN A 30 -9.25 32.73 40.50
CA ASN A 30 -8.47 33.57 41.39
C ASN A 30 -9.32 34.73 41.90
N SER A 31 -9.33 34.95 43.22
CA SER A 31 -10.04 36.07 43.85
C SER A 31 -9.16 36.74 44.89
N GLY A 32 -9.17 38.07 44.93
CA GLY A 32 -8.44 38.85 45.95
C GLY A 32 -9.15 38.91 47.31
N LYS A 33 -10.35 38.35 47.44
CA LYS A 33 -11.14 38.34 48.69
C LYS A 33 -11.68 36.96 49.01
N ALA A 34 -12.72 36.53 48.30
CA ALA A 34 -13.38 35.24 48.52
C ALA A 34 -13.96 34.70 47.20
N ILE A 35 -14.12 33.38 47.15
CA ILE A 35 -14.95 32.66 46.16
C ILE A 35 -16.02 31.96 46.99
N THR A 36 -17.30 32.27 46.73
CA THR A 36 -18.42 31.73 47.50
C THR A 36 -19.33 30.95 46.56
N GLU A 37 -19.48 29.65 46.82
CA GLU A 37 -20.43 28.77 46.15
C GLU A 37 -21.54 28.41 47.15
N THR A 38 -22.81 28.56 46.74
CA THR A 38 -23.98 28.29 47.60
C THR A 38 -24.95 27.37 46.88
N SER A 39 -25.55 26.44 47.61
CA SER A 39 -26.56 25.50 47.11
C SER A 39 -27.57 25.18 48.21
N ASP A 40 -28.85 25.11 47.86
CA ASP A 40 -29.93 24.75 48.78
C ASP A 40 -29.94 23.25 49.12
N VAL A 41 -29.29 22.42 48.29
CA VAL A 41 -29.33 20.95 48.37
C VAL A 41 -27.96 20.29 48.55
N GLY A 42 -26.87 21.01 48.27
CA GLY A 42 -25.50 20.53 48.43
C GLY A 42 -24.58 20.86 47.25
N ILE A 43 -23.26 20.86 47.50
CA ILE A 43 -22.20 21.07 46.51
C ILE A 43 -21.39 19.78 46.43
N SER A 44 -21.16 19.27 45.22
CA SER A 44 -20.34 18.08 44.96
C SER A 44 -19.41 18.35 43.79
N TYR A 45 -18.13 18.03 43.95
CA TYR A 45 -17.11 18.25 42.92
C TYR A 45 -16.93 17.05 41.97
N GLY A 46 -17.58 15.90 42.27
CA GLY A 46 -17.62 14.71 41.41
C GLY A 46 -16.25 14.18 40.97
N GLU A 47 -16.29 13.19 40.07
CA GLU A 47 -15.10 12.73 39.33
C GLU A 47 -14.99 13.49 38.00
N PRO A 48 -13.78 13.70 37.46
CA PRO A 48 -13.59 14.30 36.14
C PRO A 48 -14.42 13.57 35.07
N LYS A 49 -15.20 14.34 34.30
CA LYS A 49 -15.91 13.84 33.12
C LYS A 49 -15.13 14.19 31.87
N ASP A 50 -15.12 13.29 30.89
CA ASP A 50 -14.57 13.58 29.57
C ASP A 50 -15.28 14.80 28.96
N ALA A 51 -14.49 15.69 28.36
CA ALA A 51 -15.06 16.78 27.58
C ALA A 51 -15.89 16.22 26.42
N PRO A 52 -17.05 16.82 26.09
CA PRO A 52 -17.77 16.44 24.89
C PRO A 52 -16.84 16.59 23.68
N PRO A 53 -16.91 15.67 22.70
CA PRO A 53 -16.08 15.77 21.51
C PRO A 53 -16.30 17.14 20.87
N PRO A 54 -15.23 17.82 20.42
CA PRO A 54 -15.36 19.12 19.78
C PRO A 54 -16.40 19.02 18.66
N GLU A 55 -17.33 19.97 18.65
CA GLU A 55 -18.33 20.06 17.60
C GLU A 55 -17.60 20.09 16.25
N ARG A 56 -17.98 19.19 15.34
CA ARG A 56 -17.39 19.15 14.00
C ARG A 56 -18.11 20.13 13.13
N ILE A 57 -17.38 21.15 12.73
CA ILE A 57 -17.96 22.34 12.10
C ILE A 57 -17.86 22.20 10.58
N ALA A 58 -16.85 21.50 10.06
CA ALA A 58 -16.73 21.21 8.65
C ALA A 58 -17.40 19.86 8.33
N LYS A 59 -18.53 19.91 7.61
CA LYS A 59 -19.16 18.69 7.06
C LYS A 59 -18.63 18.39 5.65
N CYS A 60 -17.31 18.23 5.54
CA CYS A 60 -16.66 17.81 4.30
C CYS A 60 -15.48 16.85 4.56
N LEU A 61 -15.11 16.07 3.54
CA LEU A 61 -14.04 15.08 3.55
C LEU A 61 -13.32 15.15 2.21
N VAL A 62 -12.00 15.12 2.24
CA VAL A 62 -11.17 15.10 1.04
C VAL A 62 -10.23 13.91 1.09
N GLU A 63 -10.27 13.06 0.06
CA GLU A 63 -9.55 11.81 0.00
C GLU A 63 -8.60 11.77 -1.19
N TYR A 64 -7.40 11.23 -0.97
CA TYR A 64 -6.40 11.00 -2.01
C TYR A 64 -6.52 9.60 -2.60
N ARG A 65 -6.46 9.47 -3.92
CA ARG A 65 -6.37 8.19 -4.64
C ARG A 65 -5.26 8.24 -5.69
N PRO A 66 -4.64 7.10 -6.05
CA PRO A 66 -3.86 7.07 -7.28
C PRO A 66 -4.77 7.36 -8.48
N CYS A 67 -4.17 7.89 -9.54
CA CYS A 67 -4.85 8.04 -10.82
C CYS A 67 -5.18 6.67 -11.43
N LYS A 68 -6.25 6.60 -12.23
CA LYS A 68 -6.72 5.36 -12.89
C LYS A 68 -5.65 4.64 -13.73
N ASP A 69 -4.65 5.38 -14.22
CA ASP A 69 -3.54 4.92 -15.04
C ASP A 69 -2.31 4.50 -14.23
N TRP A 70 -2.29 4.69 -12.90
CA TRP A 70 -1.22 4.21 -12.02
C TRP A 70 -0.95 2.71 -12.22
N LYS A 71 0.33 2.36 -12.38
CA LYS A 71 0.86 1.00 -12.54
C LYS A 71 1.96 0.70 -11.52
N GLY A 72 1.85 1.27 -10.33
CA GLY A 72 2.75 0.97 -9.23
C GLY A 72 4.09 1.71 -9.30
N GLU A 73 4.19 2.83 -10.03
CA GLU A 73 5.42 3.62 -10.18
C GLU A 73 5.96 4.12 -8.83
N PHE A 74 5.05 4.29 -7.87
CA PHE A 74 5.29 4.60 -6.46
C PHE A 74 4.31 3.77 -5.62
N GLY A 75 4.61 3.52 -4.35
CA GLY A 75 3.71 2.78 -3.47
C GLY A 75 2.59 3.66 -2.96
N ILE A 76 1.36 3.18 -3.03
CA ILE A 76 0.23 3.76 -2.31
C ILE A 76 -0.69 2.64 -1.83
N ASP A 77 -0.99 2.64 -0.54
CA ASP A 77 -1.84 1.65 0.11
C ASP A 77 -2.93 2.37 0.90
N TRP A 78 -4.19 1.96 0.67
CA TRP A 78 -5.39 2.49 1.32
C TRP A 78 -6.45 1.40 1.41
N PRO A 79 -7.36 1.45 2.39
CA PRO A 79 -8.49 0.54 2.43
C PRO A 79 -9.37 0.70 1.18
N ARG A 80 -9.37 -0.31 0.31
CA ARG A 80 -10.12 -0.29 -0.96
C ARG A 80 -11.62 -0.17 -0.67
N LYS A 81 -12.29 0.72 -1.42
CA LYS A 81 -13.74 0.96 -1.29
C LYS A 81 -14.44 1.24 -2.62
N ARG A 82 -13.79 0.93 -3.76
CA ARG A 82 -14.33 1.09 -5.12
C ARG A 82 -14.62 2.55 -5.49
N ASP A 83 -13.62 3.41 -5.35
CA ASP A 83 -13.73 4.84 -5.61
C ASP A 83 -12.56 5.46 -6.39
N SER A 84 -11.51 4.70 -6.69
CA SER A 84 -10.32 5.16 -7.44
C SER A 84 -10.47 5.12 -8.97
N LYS A 85 -11.62 4.65 -9.49
CA LYS A 85 -11.87 4.39 -10.93
C LYS A 85 -10.86 3.43 -11.59
N MET A 86 -9.98 2.80 -10.81
CA MET A 86 -9.05 1.79 -11.32
C MET A 86 -9.80 0.55 -11.80
N ALA A 87 -9.19 -0.18 -12.75
CA ALA A 87 -9.77 -1.39 -13.32
C ALA A 87 -10.03 -2.50 -12.28
N VAL A 88 -9.27 -2.49 -11.17
CA VAL A 88 -9.41 -3.39 -10.03
C VAL A 88 -9.35 -2.56 -8.75
N ASP A 89 -10.52 -2.27 -8.19
CA ASP A 89 -10.71 -1.60 -6.89
C ASP A 89 -11.92 -2.23 -6.22
N VAL A 90 -11.73 -3.46 -5.75
CA VAL A 90 -12.78 -4.22 -5.05
C VAL A 90 -12.76 -3.79 -3.58
N PRO A 91 -13.91 -3.43 -2.97
CA PRO A 91 -13.94 -3.06 -1.56
C PRO A 91 -13.39 -4.18 -0.69
N TYR A 92 -12.52 -3.87 0.27
CA TYR A 92 -11.94 -4.88 1.16
C TYR A 92 -12.98 -5.51 2.10
N ASN A 93 -14.05 -4.79 2.41
CA ASN A 93 -15.18 -5.36 3.16
C ASN A 93 -15.82 -6.50 2.36
N GLY A 94 -15.84 -7.71 2.94
CA GLY A 94 -16.38 -8.91 2.31
C GLY A 94 -15.39 -9.71 1.46
N ILE A 95 -14.17 -9.22 1.22
CA ILE A 95 -13.10 -9.98 0.54
C ILE A 95 -11.87 -10.24 1.39
N ILE A 96 -11.85 -9.81 2.65
CA ILE A 96 -10.86 -10.24 3.65
C ILE A 96 -11.49 -11.31 4.53
N GLY A 97 -10.78 -12.42 4.72
CA GLY A 97 -11.35 -13.65 5.26
C GLY A 97 -10.32 -14.75 5.31
N LYS A 98 -10.75 -16.00 5.09
CA LYS A 98 -9.88 -17.18 4.98
C LYS A 98 -10.46 -18.21 4.02
N TYR A 99 -9.60 -19.06 3.49
CA TYR A 99 -9.98 -20.33 2.88
C TYR A 99 -9.92 -21.46 3.91
N GLY A 100 -10.63 -22.56 3.66
CA GLY A 100 -10.51 -23.79 4.46
C GLY A 100 -9.21 -24.56 4.16
N ALA A 101 -9.25 -25.88 4.26
CA ALA A 101 -8.12 -26.75 3.90
C ALA A 101 -7.81 -26.79 2.40
N ILE A 102 -8.74 -26.34 1.55
CA ILE A 102 -8.57 -26.31 0.10
C ILE A 102 -7.95 -24.98 -0.30
N TYR A 103 -6.86 -25.05 -1.06
CA TYR A 103 -6.10 -23.89 -1.52
C TYR A 103 -6.94 -22.93 -2.36
N GLY A 104 -6.76 -21.61 -2.18
CA GLY A 104 -7.70 -20.60 -2.68
C GLY A 104 -7.93 -20.56 -4.19
N SER A 105 -6.99 -21.05 -4.99
CA SER A 105 -7.11 -21.12 -6.46
C SER A 105 -7.78 -22.39 -6.98
N GLU A 106 -8.08 -23.37 -6.12
CA GLU A 106 -8.65 -24.65 -6.52
C GLU A 106 -10.17 -24.57 -6.75
N PRO A 107 -10.75 -25.33 -7.72
CA PRO A 107 -12.16 -25.22 -8.08
C PRO A 107 -13.18 -25.43 -6.93
N LYS A 108 -12.78 -26.14 -5.87
CA LYS A 108 -13.63 -26.43 -4.69
C LYS A 108 -13.32 -25.54 -3.49
N ALA A 109 -12.45 -24.55 -3.64
CA ALA A 109 -12.09 -23.65 -2.55
C ALA A 109 -13.27 -22.78 -2.15
N VAL A 110 -13.56 -22.72 -0.85
CA VAL A 110 -14.62 -21.87 -0.30
C VAL A 110 -13.97 -20.76 0.49
N PHE A 111 -14.24 -19.52 0.09
CA PHE A 111 -13.81 -18.33 0.82
C PHE A 111 -14.85 -17.93 1.85
N THR A 112 -14.44 -17.77 3.10
CA THR A 112 -15.28 -17.29 4.19
C THR A 112 -14.80 -15.90 4.63
N PRO A 113 -15.59 -14.83 4.39
CA PRO A 113 -15.28 -13.51 4.91
C PRO A 113 -15.18 -13.49 6.43
N ASP A 114 -14.21 -12.74 6.97
CA ASP A 114 -14.01 -12.59 8.41
C ASP A 114 -13.96 -11.10 8.77
N ASN A 115 -15.01 -10.63 9.44
CA ASN A 115 -15.12 -9.24 9.86
C ASN A 115 -14.03 -8.84 10.87
N LYS A 116 -13.58 -9.76 11.74
CA LYS A 116 -12.48 -9.48 12.67
C LYS A 116 -11.17 -9.31 11.91
N ALA A 117 -10.91 -10.15 10.91
CA ALA A 117 -9.74 -9.99 10.04
C ALA A 117 -9.79 -8.67 9.25
N TYR A 118 -10.95 -8.28 8.73
CA TYR A 118 -11.15 -6.99 8.07
C TYR A 118 -10.89 -5.80 9.01
N LEU A 119 -11.41 -5.83 10.25
CA LEU A 119 -11.13 -4.79 11.24
C LEU A 119 -9.65 -4.74 11.63
N ASN A 120 -8.99 -5.89 11.77
CA ASN A 120 -7.54 -5.97 12.00
C ASN A 120 -6.73 -5.39 10.83
N HIS A 121 -7.21 -5.58 9.59
CA HIS A 121 -6.62 -4.95 8.42
C HIS A 121 -6.78 -3.42 8.47
N LEU A 122 -7.96 -2.91 8.83
CA LEU A 122 -8.16 -1.46 9.02
C LEU A 122 -7.25 -0.88 10.11
N ASN A 123 -6.96 -1.64 11.17
CA ASN A 123 -6.04 -1.23 12.24
C ASN A 123 -4.58 -1.07 11.76
N GLN A 124 -4.23 -1.50 10.55
CA GLN A 124 -2.92 -1.22 9.95
C GLN A 124 -2.75 0.26 9.53
N TYR A 125 -3.85 1.02 9.51
CA TYR A 125 -3.90 2.40 9.08
C TYR A 125 -4.18 3.32 10.26
N SER A 126 -3.43 4.42 10.36
CA SER A 126 -3.86 5.52 11.20
C SER A 126 -5.16 6.11 10.62
N PHE A 127 -6.02 6.59 11.50
CA PHE A 127 -7.25 7.26 11.08
C PHE A 127 -7.46 8.54 11.86
N PHE A 128 -8.31 9.42 11.33
CA PHE A 128 -8.94 10.46 12.12
C PHE A 128 -10.45 10.40 11.90
N ASN A 129 -11.16 10.94 12.88
CA ASN A 129 -12.61 11.03 12.83
C ASN A 129 -13.02 12.18 11.89
N CYS A 130 -13.81 11.90 10.85
CA CYS A 130 -14.42 12.87 9.93
C CYS A 130 -15.97 12.85 9.99
N TYR A 131 -16.67 13.84 9.41
CA TYR A 131 -18.13 13.94 9.53
C TYR A 131 -18.91 12.68 9.05
N ARG A 132 -18.26 11.80 8.27
CA ARG A 132 -18.76 10.48 7.85
C ARG A 132 -18.02 9.30 8.51
N GLY A 133 -17.73 9.42 9.81
CA GLY A 133 -17.12 8.35 10.59
C GLY A 133 -15.60 8.46 10.65
N LYS A 134 -14.88 7.44 10.16
CA LYS A 134 -13.41 7.38 10.19
C LYS A 134 -12.83 7.50 8.80
N TYR A 135 -11.86 8.38 8.63
CA TYR A 135 -11.00 8.41 7.46
C TYR A 135 -9.67 7.70 7.78
N TYR A 136 -9.44 6.57 7.14
CA TYR A 136 -8.18 5.85 7.21
C TYR A 136 -7.18 6.46 6.24
N ILE A 137 -6.04 6.90 6.77
CA ILE A 137 -5.04 7.71 6.06
C ILE A 137 -4.22 6.79 5.13
N PRO A 138 -4.21 7.04 3.81
CA PRO A 138 -3.36 6.30 2.88
C PRO A 138 -1.87 6.47 3.20
N ASN A 139 -1.10 5.41 2.97
CA ASN A 139 0.36 5.44 3.09
C ASN A 139 0.99 5.43 1.71
N VAL A 140 2.01 6.26 1.50
CA VAL A 140 2.70 6.42 0.22
C VAL A 140 4.20 6.25 0.41
N THR A 141 4.85 5.59 -0.55
CA THR A 141 6.29 5.63 -0.72
C THR A 141 6.65 6.54 -1.89
N LEU A 142 7.52 7.53 -1.66
CA LEU A 142 7.96 8.48 -2.69
C LEU A 142 9.44 8.83 -2.44
N MET A 143 10.32 8.43 -3.36
CA MET A 143 11.76 8.68 -3.22
C MET A 143 12.10 10.16 -3.47
N ALA A 144 13.22 10.63 -2.92
CA ALA A 144 13.75 11.95 -3.25
C ALA A 144 13.95 12.11 -4.77
N GLY A 145 13.49 13.22 -5.33
CA GLY A 145 13.44 13.50 -6.77
C GLY A 145 12.20 12.93 -7.48
N GLN A 146 11.49 11.96 -6.90
CA GLN A 146 10.33 11.34 -7.51
C GLN A 146 9.10 12.24 -7.46
N THR A 147 8.23 12.09 -8.46
CA THR A 147 6.94 12.78 -8.55
C THR A 147 5.82 11.75 -8.64
N ALA A 148 4.70 12.02 -7.96
CA ALA A 148 3.46 11.25 -8.05
C ALA A 148 2.26 12.16 -8.36
N PHE A 149 1.29 11.62 -9.09
CA PHE A 149 0.01 12.27 -9.37
C PHE A 149 -1.11 11.58 -8.59
N PHE A 150 -2.05 12.38 -8.10
CA PHE A 150 -3.17 11.90 -7.31
C PHE A 150 -4.49 12.46 -7.84
N ASP A 151 -5.49 11.60 -7.84
CA ASP A 151 -6.89 11.98 -7.87
C ASP A 151 -7.28 12.50 -6.48
N VAL A 152 -8.16 13.50 -6.47
CA VAL A 152 -8.72 14.05 -5.23
C VAL A 152 -10.23 13.89 -5.28
N ILE A 153 -10.77 13.20 -4.28
CA ILE A 153 -12.21 13.00 -4.13
C ILE A 153 -12.66 13.91 -3.00
N THR A 154 -13.53 14.87 -3.32
CA THR A 154 -14.05 15.82 -2.32
C THR A 154 -15.53 15.57 -2.11
N GLU A 155 -15.92 15.33 -0.86
CA GLU A 155 -17.31 15.22 -0.46
C GLU A 155 -17.68 16.35 0.49
N VAL A 156 -18.74 17.08 0.16
CA VAL A 156 -19.20 18.27 0.89
C VAL A 156 -20.69 18.14 1.18
N GLU A 157 -21.05 18.13 2.46
CA GLU A 157 -22.44 18.26 2.92
C GLU A 157 -22.79 19.71 3.25
N GLU A 158 -21.84 20.43 3.86
CA GLU A 158 -21.91 21.88 4.11
C GLU A 158 -20.63 22.55 3.61
N GLU A 159 -20.80 23.60 2.81
CA GLU A 159 -19.68 24.27 2.14
C GLU A 159 -18.69 24.88 3.17
N PRO A 160 -17.40 24.53 3.11
CA PRO A 160 -16.38 25.22 3.90
C PRO A 160 -16.12 26.61 3.31
N GLU A 161 -15.66 27.55 4.14
CA GLU A 161 -15.22 28.88 3.67
C GLU A 161 -13.94 28.77 2.83
N LYS A 162 -13.06 27.83 3.18
CA LYS A 162 -11.81 27.58 2.47
C LYS A 162 -11.33 26.15 2.67
N LEU A 163 -10.72 25.57 1.64
CA LEU A 163 -9.92 24.36 1.70
C LEU A 163 -8.48 24.70 1.31
N HIS A 164 -7.49 24.21 2.05
CA HIS A 164 -6.08 24.42 1.71
C HIS A 164 -5.19 23.27 2.16
N TYR A 165 -4.09 23.07 1.42
CA TYR A 165 -3.07 22.11 1.75
C TYR A 165 -2.14 22.64 2.85
N VAL A 166 -1.74 21.77 3.78
CA VAL A 166 -0.73 22.02 4.81
C VAL A 166 0.30 20.89 4.74
N TYR A 167 1.55 21.24 4.49
CA TYR A 167 2.66 20.30 4.29
C TYR A 167 4.01 20.99 4.52
N ASP A 168 5.07 20.20 4.64
CA ASP A 168 6.45 20.70 4.73
C ASP A 168 6.98 21.07 3.33
N THR A 169 7.08 22.37 3.05
CA THR A 169 7.56 22.91 1.78
C THR A 169 9.06 22.72 1.57
N ALA A 170 9.83 22.42 2.62
CA ALA A 170 11.24 22.09 2.50
C ALA A 170 11.45 20.63 2.06
N VAL A 171 10.42 19.79 2.15
CA VAL A 171 10.46 18.36 1.77
C VAL A 171 9.65 18.09 0.51
N PHE A 172 8.55 18.79 0.28
CA PHE A 172 7.69 18.58 -0.87
C PHE A 172 7.43 19.85 -1.66
N GLU A 173 7.21 19.68 -2.95
CA GLU A 173 6.63 20.68 -3.84
C GLU A 173 5.28 20.15 -4.33
N LEU A 174 4.22 20.94 -4.12
CA LEU A 174 2.87 20.62 -4.61
C LEU A 174 2.53 21.48 -5.83
N THR A 175 2.13 20.84 -6.93
CA THR A 175 1.48 21.52 -8.05
C THR A 175 -0.01 21.18 -8.05
N ILE A 176 -0.85 22.20 -7.78
CA ILE A 176 -2.30 22.08 -7.79
C ILE A 176 -2.78 22.20 -9.23
N LEU A 177 -3.17 21.09 -9.84
CA LEU A 177 -3.64 21.03 -11.22
C LEU A 177 -5.14 21.33 -11.32
N LYS A 178 -5.89 20.99 -10.26
CA LYS A 178 -7.31 21.32 -10.10
C LYS A 178 -7.55 21.85 -8.70
N LYS A 179 -8.32 22.94 -8.58
CA LYS A 179 -8.68 23.51 -7.28
C LYS A 179 -9.58 22.53 -6.53
N LEU A 180 -9.45 22.48 -5.21
CA LEU A 180 -10.33 21.69 -4.34
C LEU A 180 -11.77 22.19 -4.46
N THR A 181 -12.69 21.29 -4.80
CA THR A 181 -14.12 21.62 -4.93
C THR A 181 -14.74 21.83 -3.55
N SER A 182 -15.38 22.97 -3.31
CA SER A 182 -16.05 23.29 -2.03
C SER A 182 -17.57 23.27 -2.09
N THR A 183 -18.15 22.99 -3.26
CA THR A 183 -19.60 22.97 -3.46
C THR A 183 -20.20 21.66 -2.96
N LYS A 184 -21.45 21.73 -2.49
CA LYS A 184 -22.18 20.55 -2.00
C LYS A 184 -22.18 19.40 -3.02
N GLY A 185 -21.96 18.17 -2.55
CA GLY A 185 -21.94 16.95 -3.36
C GLY A 185 -20.62 16.19 -3.28
N LYS A 186 -20.52 15.12 -4.08
CA LYS A 186 -19.32 14.30 -4.21
C LYS A 186 -18.67 14.54 -5.57
N HIS A 187 -17.43 14.99 -5.56
CA HIS A 187 -16.66 15.43 -6.73
C HIS A 187 -15.42 14.57 -6.90
N TYR A 188 -15.11 14.21 -8.15
CA TYR A 188 -13.98 13.35 -8.51
C TYR A 188 -13.03 14.10 -9.42
N ASP A 189 -12.02 14.73 -8.83
CA ASP A 189 -11.04 15.52 -9.55
C ASP A 189 -9.87 14.63 -9.96
N GLU A 190 -9.97 14.06 -11.18
CA GLU A 190 -8.90 13.22 -11.76
C GLU A 190 -7.62 14.04 -11.96
N LYS A 191 -6.47 13.49 -11.56
CA LYS A 191 -5.13 14.08 -11.69
C LYS A 191 -5.09 15.52 -11.15
N ALA A 192 -5.68 15.73 -9.98
CA ALA A 192 -5.84 17.05 -9.37
C ALA A 192 -4.57 17.58 -8.69
N LEU A 193 -3.72 16.69 -8.19
CA LEU A 193 -2.54 17.06 -7.41
C LEU A 193 -1.31 16.33 -7.94
N LYS A 194 -0.22 17.08 -8.12
CA LYS A 194 1.13 16.55 -8.33
C LYS A 194 1.97 16.81 -7.08
N ILE A 195 2.62 15.78 -6.56
CA ILE A 195 3.50 15.83 -5.39
C ILE A 195 4.90 15.45 -5.85
N LYS A 196 5.89 16.33 -5.62
CA LYS A 196 7.30 16.02 -5.84
C LYS A 196 8.03 15.98 -4.49
N CYS A 197 8.76 14.91 -4.23
CA CYS A 197 9.63 14.82 -3.06
C CYS A 197 10.99 15.47 -3.39
N LEU A 198 11.36 16.51 -2.64
CA LEU A 198 12.55 17.32 -2.91
C LEU A 198 13.82 16.72 -2.31
N LYS A 199 13.71 16.09 -1.13
CA LYS A 199 14.85 15.55 -0.39
C LYS A 199 14.45 14.36 0.47
N GLN A 200 15.45 13.61 0.94
CA GLN A 200 15.22 12.51 1.86
C GLN A 200 14.79 13.00 3.24
N PHE A 201 14.06 12.16 3.96
CA PHE A 201 13.61 12.40 5.34
C PHE A 201 13.48 11.09 6.12
N ASP A 202 13.67 11.17 7.44
CA ASP A 202 13.77 10.03 8.37
C ASP A 202 12.51 9.81 9.23
N LYS A 203 11.55 10.74 9.16
CA LYS A 203 10.29 10.70 9.89
C LYS A 203 9.13 10.85 8.94
N LYS A 204 8.07 10.06 9.18
CA LYS A 204 6.85 10.05 8.38
C LYS A 204 6.31 11.49 8.23
N GLN A 205 6.10 11.89 6.99
CA GLN A 205 5.59 13.22 6.66
C GLN A 205 4.10 13.15 6.35
N SER A 206 3.43 14.30 6.44
CA SER A 206 2.01 14.41 6.20
C SER A 206 1.70 15.56 5.25
N ILE A 207 0.77 15.31 4.33
CA ILE A 207 0.18 16.33 3.46
C ILE A 207 -1.32 16.36 3.79
N ARG A 208 -1.72 17.41 4.49
CA ARG A 208 -3.07 17.57 5.06
C ARG A 208 -3.90 18.53 4.24
N ILE A 209 -5.22 18.39 4.33
CA ILE A 209 -6.18 19.37 3.85
C ILE A 209 -6.96 19.87 5.05
N ILE A 210 -6.96 21.19 5.22
CA ILE A 210 -7.65 21.88 6.30
C ILE A 210 -8.84 22.65 5.72
N ALA A 211 -10.01 22.41 6.28
CA ALA A 211 -11.21 23.20 6.06
C ALA A 211 -11.27 24.35 7.07
N THR A 212 -11.62 25.54 6.60
CA THR A 212 -11.99 26.67 7.45
C THR A 212 -13.51 26.83 7.44
N LYS A 213 -14.14 26.92 8.62
CA LYS A 213 -15.57 27.22 8.76
C LYS A 213 -15.81 27.94 10.09
N LYS A 214 -16.48 29.10 10.06
CA LYS A 214 -16.77 29.92 11.24
C LYS A 214 -15.52 30.21 12.09
N LYS A 215 -14.36 30.45 11.45
CA LYS A 215 -13.02 30.64 12.06
C LYS A 215 -12.37 29.39 12.67
N TYR A 216 -13.00 28.22 12.60
CA TYR A 216 -12.41 26.96 13.04
C TYR A 216 -11.65 26.29 11.89
N LEU A 217 -10.54 25.63 12.24
CA LEU A 217 -9.72 24.85 11.33
C LEU A 217 -9.92 23.37 11.64
N GLU A 218 -10.44 22.62 10.68
CA GLU A 218 -10.67 21.19 10.82
C GLU A 218 -9.89 20.43 9.76
N LYS A 219 -9.21 19.35 10.17
CA LYS A 219 -8.53 18.45 9.24
C LYS A 219 -9.58 17.59 8.53
N VAL A 220 -9.66 17.72 7.22
CA VAL A 220 -10.66 17.03 6.38
C VAL A 220 -10.02 16.10 5.36
N GLY A 221 -8.70 16.06 5.25
CA GLY A 221 -7.98 15.11 4.42
C GLY A 221 -6.53 14.96 4.86
N GLU A 222 -5.93 13.80 4.66
CA GLU A 222 -4.53 13.56 4.99
C GLU A 222 -3.97 12.40 4.16
N ILE A 223 -2.71 12.49 3.76
CA ILE A 223 -1.94 11.36 3.23
C ILE A 223 -0.58 11.33 3.91
N PHE A 224 -0.08 10.13 4.20
CA PHE A 224 1.25 9.96 4.76
C PHE A 224 2.26 9.56 3.70
N ILE A 225 3.39 10.26 3.68
CA ILE A 225 4.57 9.84 2.93
C ILE A 225 5.56 9.21 3.92
N LEU A 226 5.87 7.94 3.73
CA LEU A 226 6.72 7.15 4.61
C LEU A 226 8.21 7.58 4.49
N PRO A 227 9.02 7.47 5.56
CA PRO A 227 10.46 7.81 5.52
C PRO A 227 11.19 7.13 4.37
N ASN A 228 11.96 7.89 3.59
CA ASN A 228 12.65 7.42 2.38
C ASN A 228 14.18 7.50 2.49
N ASN A 229 14.70 7.61 3.71
CA ASN A 229 16.14 7.58 4.02
C ASN A 229 16.72 6.16 4.14
N ASN A 230 15.88 5.12 4.15
CA ASN A 230 16.30 3.72 4.12
C ASN A 230 15.87 3.04 2.82
N ILE A 231 16.66 3.24 1.77
CA ILE A 231 16.46 2.64 0.46
C ILE A 231 17.33 1.39 0.38
N LYS A 232 16.72 0.24 0.07
CA LYS A 232 17.43 -1.01 -0.12
C LYS A 232 17.84 -1.14 -1.59
N GLU A 233 19.10 -1.46 -1.84
CA GLU A 233 19.57 -1.76 -3.19
C GLU A 233 19.75 -3.27 -3.35
N ILE A 234 19.23 -3.81 -4.44
CA ILE A 234 19.38 -5.23 -4.78
C ILE A 234 19.84 -5.38 -6.23
N LYS A 235 20.64 -6.41 -6.49
CA LYS A 235 21.06 -6.78 -7.84
C LYS A 235 20.22 -7.95 -8.33
N ILE A 236 19.71 -7.86 -9.55
CA ILE A 236 18.82 -8.85 -10.14
C ILE A 236 19.33 -9.21 -11.53
N LEU A 237 19.51 -10.50 -11.78
CA LEU A 237 19.92 -11.02 -13.07
C LEU A 237 18.75 -11.67 -13.78
N PHE A 238 18.50 -11.23 -15.00
CA PHE A 238 17.61 -11.91 -15.94
C PHE A 238 18.50 -12.77 -16.83
N ILE A 239 18.41 -14.09 -16.68
CA ILE A 239 19.33 -15.05 -17.31
C ILE A 239 18.55 -15.86 -18.35
N PRO A 240 18.69 -15.56 -19.65
CA PRO A 240 18.12 -16.37 -20.72
C PRO A 240 18.65 -17.81 -20.67
N VAL A 241 17.75 -18.79 -20.83
CA VAL A 241 18.11 -20.20 -20.89
C VAL A 241 17.77 -20.74 -22.27
N ASN A 242 18.77 -21.32 -22.93
CA ASN A 242 18.64 -22.01 -24.20
C ASN A 242 18.66 -23.52 -23.95
N TYR A 243 17.50 -24.16 -24.10
CA TYR A 243 17.35 -25.61 -23.99
C TYR A 243 17.19 -26.21 -25.39
N ASN A 244 18.18 -27.00 -25.82
CA ASN A 244 18.20 -27.70 -27.12
C ASN A 244 17.82 -26.79 -28.32
N GLY A 245 18.32 -25.55 -28.33
CA GLY A 245 18.08 -24.59 -29.42
C GLY A 245 16.85 -23.70 -29.25
N ILE A 246 16.00 -23.97 -28.24
CA ILE A 246 14.84 -23.13 -27.91
C ILE A 246 15.23 -22.21 -26.75
N LYS A 247 15.07 -20.92 -26.97
CA LYS A 247 15.48 -19.87 -26.02
C LYS A 247 14.30 -19.29 -25.26
N GLY A 248 14.42 -19.19 -23.94
CA GLY A 248 13.62 -18.28 -23.13
C GLY A 248 14.25 -16.89 -23.06
N SER A 249 13.43 -15.85 -22.95
CA SER A 249 13.86 -14.45 -22.95
C SER A 249 12.99 -13.59 -22.04
N VAL A 250 13.46 -12.38 -21.76
CA VAL A 250 12.65 -11.32 -21.13
C VAL A 250 11.47 -11.00 -22.03
N LYS A 251 10.29 -10.78 -21.45
CA LYS A 251 9.04 -10.55 -22.18
C LYS A 251 8.42 -9.20 -21.83
N GLY A 252 7.92 -8.51 -22.86
CA GLY A 252 7.07 -7.31 -22.71
C GLY A 252 7.64 -6.30 -21.71
N ASN A 253 6.83 -5.93 -20.73
CA ASN A 253 7.16 -4.88 -19.74
C ASN A 253 7.67 -5.42 -18.39
N GLU A 254 8.17 -6.66 -18.32
CA GLU A 254 8.59 -7.31 -17.06
C GLU A 254 9.56 -6.48 -16.22
N VAL A 255 10.59 -5.90 -16.86
CA VAL A 255 11.60 -5.09 -16.18
C VAL A 255 10.97 -3.84 -15.56
N GLN A 256 10.06 -3.18 -16.29
CA GLN A 256 9.37 -1.99 -15.80
C GLN A 256 8.41 -2.33 -14.65
N ILE A 257 7.62 -3.40 -14.78
CA ILE A 257 6.69 -3.83 -13.73
C ILE A 257 7.46 -4.24 -12.47
N LEU A 258 8.59 -4.94 -12.63
CA LEU A 258 9.44 -5.30 -11.51
C LEU A 258 10.02 -4.07 -10.81
N SER A 259 10.58 -3.13 -11.57
CA SER A 259 11.12 -1.88 -11.03
C SER A 259 10.04 -1.10 -10.26
N ASN A 260 8.85 -0.95 -10.85
CA ASN A 260 7.69 -0.35 -10.20
C ASN A 260 7.34 -1.08 -8.89
N ALA A 261 7.17 -2.39 -8.91
CA ALA A 261 6.80 -3.18 -7.73
C ALA A 261 7.83 -3.08 -6.59
N LEU A 262 9.13 -3.06 -6.92
CA LEU A 262 10.21 -2.86 -5.95
C LEU A 262 10.19 -1.45 -5.35
N ASN A 263 9.96 -0.42 -6.19
CA ASN A 263 9.91 0.98 -5.75
C ASN A 263 8.81 1.23 -4.72
N GLN A 264 7.71 0.48 -4.77
CA GLN A 264 6.62 0.57 -3.77
C GLN A 264 7.11 0.30 -2.34
N SER A 265 8.22 -0.43 -2.19
CA SER A 265 8.85 -0.78 -0.91
C SER A 265 10.23 -0.13 -0.69
N TYR A 266 10.50 0.98 -1.38
CA TYR A 266 11.82 1.64 -1.36
C TYR A 266 12.98 0.70 -1.70
N ILE A 267 12.78 -0.19 -2.66
CA ILE A 267 13.83 -1.07 -3.17
C ILE A 267 14.21 -0.60 -4.58
N LYS A 268 15.49 -0.28 -4.77
CA LYS A 268 16.07 -0.03 -6.10
C LYS A 268 16.71 -1.31 -6.62
N GLY A 269 16.24 -1.79 -7.76
CA GLY A 269 16.82 -2.94 -8.45
C GLY A 269 17.85 -2.53 -9.51
N ASP A 270 19.10 -2.96 -9.36
CA ASP A 270 20.06 -3.02 -10.46
C ASP A 270 19.77 -4.28 -11.30
N ILE A 271 18.95 -4.12 -12.33
CA ILE A 271 18.48 -5.22 -13.18
C ILE A 271 19.38 -5.36 -14.40
N LYS A 272 20.04 -6.51 -14.53
CA LYS A 272 20.93 -6.84 -15.66
C LYS A 272 20.42 -8.02 -16.43
N SER A 273 20.40 -7.90 -17.76
CA SER A 273 20.19 -9.05 -18.64
C SER A 273 21.54 -9.69 -18.94
N MET A 274 21.65 -10.98 -18.66
CA MET A 274 22.87 -11.75 -18.87
C MET A 274 22.88 -12.40 -20.25
N SER A 275 24.08 -12.82 -20.68
CA SER A 275 24.18 -13.75 -21.81
C SER A 275 23.47 -15.06 -21.50
N GLU A 276 22.98 -15.72 -22.55
CA GLU A 276 22.27 -17.00 -22.36
C GLU A 276 23.19 -18.08 -21.80
N ILE A 277 22.61 -18.93 -20.94
CA ILE A 277 23.20 -20.22 -20.61
C ILE A 277 22.59 -21.29 -21.50
N LYS A 278 23.41 -22.25 -21.91
CA LYS A 278 22.97 -23.40 -22.71
C LYS A 278 22.83 -24.59 -21.80
N VAL A 279 21.67 -25.23 -21.84
CA VAL A 279 21.36 -26.42 -21.04
C VAL A 279 20.87 -27.52 -21.97
N GLY A 280 21.20 -28.76 -21.64
CA GLY A 280 20.83 -29.93 -22.44
C GLY A 280 21.47 -31.20 -21.89
N GLY A 281 21.09 -32.33 -22.47
CA GLY A 281 21.55 -33.64 -22.04
C GLY A 281 20.63 -34.30 -21.02
N TRP A 282 20.95 -35.55 -20.68
CA TRP A 282 20.04 -36.47 -20.00
C TRP A 282 19.43 -35.90 -18.70
N TRP A 283 20.24 -35.27 -17.85
CA TRP A 283 19.77 -34.66 -16.60
C TRP A 283 18.76 -33.52 -16.82
N TYR A 284 18.94 -32.73 -17.88
CA TYR A 284 18.01 -31.65 -18.21
C TYR A 284 16.74 -32.18 -18.89
N ASP A 285 16.88 -33.20 -19.72
CA ASP A 285 15.75 -33.83 -20.41
C ASP A 285 14.72 -34.42 -19.43
N LEU A 286 15.13 -34.80 -18.21
CA LEU A 286 14.24 -35.23 -17.12
C LEU A 286 13.26 -34.15 -16.66
N PHE A 287 13.57 -32.87 -16.90
CA PHE A 287 12.64 -31.78 -16.66
C PHE A 287 11.68 -31.55 -17.83
N PHE A 288 11.98 -32.01 -19.04
CA PHE A 288 11.22 -31.69 -20.26
C PHE A 288 10.52 -32.91 -20.87
N THR A 289 9.66 -33.54 -20.05
CA THR A 289 8.92 -34.77 -20.40
C THR A 289 7.49 -34.50 -20.89
N ALA A 290 6.95 -33.30 -20.65
CA ALA A 290 5.61 -32.93 -21.07
C ALA A 290 5.54 -32.53 -22.55
N LYS A 291 4.33 -32.48 -23.12
CA LYS A 291 4.09 -31.97 -24.48
C LYS A 291 2.94 -30.96 -24.51
N ASP A 292 3.06 -29.95 -25.37
CA ASP A 292 1.96 -29.04 -25.69
C ASP A 292 0.94 -29.69 -26.66
N LYS A 293 -0.14 -28.96 -26.98
CA LYS A 293 -1.18 -29.43 -27.94
C LYS A 293 -0.64 -29.69 -29.35
N LYS A 294 0.53 -29.15 -29.70
CA LYS A 294 1.20 -29.31 -30.99
C LYS A 294 2.31 -30.38 -30.95
N GLY A 295 2.51 -31.05 -29.82
CA GLY A 295 3.52 -32.09 -29.63
C GLY A 295 4.91 -31.57 -29.25
N ASN A 296 5.09 -30.25 -29.05
CA ASN A 296 6.38 -29.69 -28.64
C ASN A 296 6.69 -30.05 -27.19
N LYS A 297 7.96 -30.39 -26.90
CA LYS A 297 8.40 -30.68 -25.52
C LYS A 297 8.22 -29.44 -24.64
N LEU A 298 7.66 -29.66 -23.45
CA LEU A 298 7.46 -28.67 -22.39
C LEU A 298 8.10 -29.18 -21.10
N MET A 299 8.41 -28.24 -20.21
CA MET A 299 8.85 -28.60 -18.86
C MET A 299 7.71 -29.24 -18.05
N ASP A 300 8.04 -30.28 -17.29
CA ASP A 300 7.19 -31.00 -16.36
C ASP A 300 7.41 -30.58 -14.90
N THR A 301 6.32 -30.51 -14.16
CA THR A 301 6.25 -29.89 -12.82
C THR A 301 6.55 -30.87 -11.68
N SER A 302 6.73 -32.15 -11.97
CA SER A 302 7.00 -33.20 -10.98
C SER A 302 8.40 -33.09 -10.36
N ASN A 303 9.37 -32.50 -11.07
CA ASN A 303 10.78 -32.46 -10.68
C ASN A 303 11.29 -31.05 -10.27
N MET A 304 10.41 -30.14 -9.85
CA MET A 304 10.75 -28.70 -9.81
C MET A 304 11.77 -28.26 -8.76
N LYS A 305 11.89 -28.93 -7.61
CA LYS A 305 12.82 -28.50 -6.55
C LYS A 305 14.30 -28.57 -6.96
N SER A 306 14.65 -29.39 -7.95
CA SER A 306 16.03 -29.47 -8.43
C SER A 306 16.33 -28.47 -9.54
N ILE A 307 15.34 -27.89 -10.24
CA ILE A 307 15.67 -27.06 -11.41
C ILE A 307 16.40 -25.76 -11.06
N HIS A 308 16.00 -25.07 -9.99
CA HIS A 308 16.66 -23.83 -9.56
C HIS A 308 18.14 -24.08 -9.28
N LYS A 309 18.43 -25.14 -8.50
CA LYS A 309 19.80 -25.58 -8.22
C LYS A 309 20.55 -25.99 -9.50
N THR A 310 19.96 -26.81 -10.37
CA THR A 310 20.64 -27.26 -11.60
C THR A 310 20.99 -26.08 -12.50
N LEU A 311 20.13 -25.06 -12.60
CA LEU A 311 20.40 -23.86 -13.37
C LEU A 311 21.48 -22.99 -12.73
N ASP A 312 21.48 -22.85 -11.41
CA ASP A 312 22.56 -22.19 -10.67
C ASP A 312 23.88 -22.92 -10.89
N ASP A 313 23.92 -24.25 -10.78
CA ASP A 313 25.13 -25.05 -10.97
C ASP A 313 25.74 -24.78 -12.36
N VAL A 314 24.93 -24.80 -13.44
CA VAL A 314 25.41 -24.46 -14.80
C VAL A 314 25.80 -23.00 -14.95
N PHE A 315 25.06 -22.07 -14.35
CA PHE A 315 25.43 -20.65 -14.40
C PHE A 315 26.78 -20.41 -13.73
N PHE A 316 27.08 -21.10 -12.63
CA PHE A 316 28.31 -20.96 -11.86
C PHE A 316 29.47 -21.88 -12.33
N GLU A 317 29.28 -22.74 -13.34
CA GLU A 317 30.40 -23.43 -14.02
C GLU A 317 31.43 -22.43 -14.57
N LYS A 318 30.97 -21.25 -15.00
CA LYS A 318 31.84 -20.13 -15.34
C LYS A 318 32.27 -19.42 -14.06
N LYS A 319 33.54 -19.57 -13.67
CA LYS A 319 34.13 -18.93 -12.47
C LYS A 319 33.90 -17.42 -12.40
N GLU A 320 33.87 -16.74 -13.54
CA GLU A 320 33.58 -15.29 -13.61
C GLU A 320 32.21 -14.92 -13.03
N ASN A 321 31.24 -15.84 -13.06
CA ASN A 321 29.90 -15.62 -12.54
C ASN A 321 29.83 -15.68 -11.01
N GLU A 322 30.87 -16.11 -10.30
CA GLU A 322 30.88 -16.21 -8.85
C GLU A 322 30.54 -14.89 -8.14
N ILE A 323 30.84 -13.75 -8.77
CA ILE A 323 30.49 -12.41 -8.28
C ILE A 323 28.97 -12.18 -8.13
N TYR A 324 28.15 -13.06 -8.69
CA TYR A 324 26.69 -12.96 -8.70
C TYR A 324 25.99 -13.87 -7.67
N LYS A 325 26.73 -14.55 -6.79
CA LYS A 325 26.17 -15.44 -5.75
C LYS A 325 25.11 -14.75 -4.88
N ASP A 326 25.30 -13.47 -4.57
CA ASP A 326 24.37 -12.68 -3.75
C ASP A 326 23.28 -11.94 -4.55
N CYS A 327 23.29 -12.04 -5.88
CA CYS A 327 22.24 -11.47 -6.72
C CYS A 327 20.98 -12.31 -6.68
N TYR A 328 19.82 -11.70 -6.87
CA TYR A 328 18.64 -12.44 -7.29
C TYR A 328 18.83 -12.91 -8.73
N ARG A 329 18.48 -14.17 -9.02
CA ARG A 329 18.64 -14.79 -10.33
C ARG A 329 17.30 -15.29 -10.83
N LEU A 330 16.87 -14.75 -11.96
CA LEU A 330 15.62 -15.08 -12.61
C LEU A 330 15.95 -15.76 -13.95
N TYR A 331 15.77 -17.07 -14.00
CA TYR A 331 16.04 -17.87 -15.19
C TYR A 331 14.84 -17.85 -16.14
N MET A 332 15.09 -17.43 -17.39
CA MET A 332 14.07 -17.34 -18.43
C MET A 332 14.13 -18.60 -19.28
N LEU A 333 13.26 -19.56 -19.00
CA LEU A 333 13.19 -20.81 -19.73
C LEU A 333 12.22 -20.73 -20.92
N PRO A 334 12.34 -21.67 -21.87
CA PRO A 334 11.30 -21.93 -22.88
C PRO A 334 9.92 -22.21 -22.28
N ASN A 335 8.94 -22.52 -23.11
CA ASN A 335 7.58 -22.79 -22.65
C ASN A 335 7.54 -23.96 -21.63
N GLY A 336 6.68 -23.83 -20.62
CA GLY A 336 6.42 -24.83 -19.60
C GLY A 336 4.92 -24.95 -19.29
N LYS A 337 4.55 -25.91 -18.44
CA LYS A 337 3.15 -26.06 -17.97
C LYS A 337 2.70 -24.92 -17.05
N LEU A 338 3.64 -24.32 -16.31
CA LEU A 338 3.41 -23.16 -15.45
C LEU A 338 3.92 -21.89 -16.12
N ASN A 339 3.58 -20.74 -15.53
CA ASN A 339 4.10 -19.45 -15.96
C ASN A 339 5.45 -19.13 -15.27
N GLY A 340 5.64 -19.58 -14.03
CA GLY A 340 6.86 -19.42 -13.26
C GLY A 340 6.82 -20.19 -11.94
N ILE A 341 7.95 -20.16 -11.22
CA ILE A 341 8.08 -20.67 -9.85
C ILE A 341 9.30 -20.05 -9.13
N ALA A 342 9.14 -19.67 -7.87
CA ALA A 342 10.24 -19.38 -6.96
C ALA A 342 10.80 -20.65 -6.28
N GLU A 343 12.11 -20.70 -5.99
CA GLU A 343 12.77 -21.85 -5.35
C GLU A 343 12.19 -22.17 -3.95
N ASN A 344 11.62 -21.17 -3.28
CA ASN A 344 10.94 -21.35 -2.00
C ASN A 344 9.94 -20.21 -1.78
N VAL A 345 8.64 -20.48 -1.89
CA VAL A 345 7.59 -19.48 -1.67
C VAL A 345 7.62 -19.03 -0.22
N GLY A 346 7.82 -17.73 0.01
CA GLY A 346 7.89 -17.16 1.36
C GLY A 346 9.22 -17.40 2.09
N GLY A 347 10.15 -18.15 1.51
CA GLY A 347 11.34 -18.67 2.17
C GLY A 347 12.64 -17.87 1.99
N ASN A 348 12.55 -16.62 1.51
CA ASN A 348 13.70 -15.74 1.26
C ASN A 348 14.82 -16.40 0.44
N SER A 349 14.47 -17.01 -0.70
CA SER A 349 15.42 -17.54 -1.67
C SER A 349 15.95 -16.46 -2.61
N ARG A 350 16.94 -16.79 -3.44
CA ARG A 350 17.48 -15.85 -4.44
C ARG A 350 17.16 -16.25 -5.88
N VAL A 351 16.52 -17.40 -6.07
CA VAL A 351 16.36 -18.01 -7.39
C VAL A 351 14.90 -18.19 -7.71
N ALA A 352 14.54 -17.79 -8.93
CA ALA A 352 13.24 -18.03 -9.50
C ALA A 352 13.38 -18.39 -10.99
N VAL A 353 12.36 -19.06 -11.49
CA VAL A 353 12.27 -19.58 -12.86
C VAL A 353 10.99 -19.04 -13.47
N VAL A 354 11.05 -18.62 -14.73
CA VAL A 354 9.89 -18.19 -15.48
C VAL A 354 9.91 -18.75 -16.90
N TYR A 355 8.74 -19.05 -17.45
CA TYR A 355 8.58 -19.74 -18.74
C TYR A 355 8.07 -18.81 -19.84
N GLN A 356 8.38 -19.08 -21.10
CA GLN A 356 8.10 -18.15 -22.21
C GLN A 356 6.59 -17.90 -22.46
N ASN A 357 5.72 -18.83 -22.04
CA ASN A 357 4.27 -18.74 -22.14
C ASN A 357 3.60 -17.85 -21.07
N ARG A 358 4.39 -17.23 -20.16
CA ARG A 358 3.90 -16.35 -19.09
C ARG A 358 3.37 -14.99 -19.57
N ASN A 359 2.79 -14.21 -18.66
CA ASN A 359 2.49 -12.79 -18.87
C ASN A 359 3.54 -11.90 -18.20
N ASP A 360 3.52 -10.60 -18.53
CA ASP A 360 4.53 -9.62 -18.10
C ASP A 360 4.62 -9.39 -16.58
N SER A 361 3.64 -9.85 -15.80
CA SER A 361 3.66 -9.72 -14.34
C SER A 361 4.22 -10.97 -13.63
N THR A 362 4.52 -12.04 -14.37
CA THR A 362 5.00 -13.30 -13.78
C THR A 362 6.42 -13.19 -13.24
N ALA A 363 7.38 -12.66 -14.01
CA ALA A 363 8.74 -12.42 -13.51
C ALA A 363 8.78 -11.60 -12.20
N PRO A 364 8.09 -10.45 -12.13
CA PRO A 364 7.91 -9.74 -10.87
C PRO A 364 7.31 -10.59 -9.74
N HIS A 365 6.27 -11.36 -10.03
CA HIS A 365 5.57 -12.20 -9.06
C HIS A 365 6.46 -13.29 -8.45
N GLU A 366 7.19 -14.04 -9.28
CA GLU A 366 8.09 -15.09 -8.77
C GLU A 366 9.26 -14.51 -7.98
N LEU A 367 9.78 -13.36 -8.41
CA LEU A 367 10.84 -12.70 -7.64
C LEU A 367 10.31 -12.22 -6.28
N MET A 368 9.09 -11.71 -6.20
CA MET A 368 8.48 -11.31 -4.93
C MET A 368 8.21 -12.51 -4.00
N HIS A 369 7.90 -13.69 -4.54
CA HIS A 369 7.89 -14.94 -3.77
C HIS A 369 9.27 -15.27 -3.19
N ALA A 370 10.33 -15.19 -4.02
CA ALA A 370 11.69 -15.40 -3.57
C ALA A 370 12.09 -14.38 -2.49
N MET A 371 11.57 -13.15 -2.54
CA MET A 371 11.77 -12.11 -1.52
C MET A 371 10.91 -12.30 -0.25
N GLY A 372 10.10 -13.36 -0.16
CA GLY A 372 9.39 -13.74 1.06
C GLY A 372 7.88 -13.46 1.05
N LEU A 373 7.29 -13.05 -0.07
CA LEU A 373 5.84 -12.88 -0.14
C LEU A 373 5.10 -14.19 -0.43
N TYR A 374 3.94 -14.36 0.18
CA TYR A 374 2.95 -15.38 -0.16
C TYR A 374 1.90 -14.82 -1.12
N HIS A 375 1.12 -15.71 -1.73
CA HIS A 375 -0.08 -15.30 -2.47
C HIS A 375 -1.03 -14.54 -1.55
N THR A 376 -1.75 -13.54 -2.08
CA THR A 376 -2.73 -12.80 -1.28
C THR A 376 -3.94 -13.66 -0.88
N PHE A 377 -4.23 -14.71 -1.63
CA PHE A 377 -5.29 -15.68 -1.34
C PHE A 377 -4.80 -16.91 -0.57
N ASP A 378 -3.57 -16.85 -0.05
CA ASP A 378 -3.04 -17.84 0.88
C ASP A 378 -3.41 -17.51 2.33
N ASN A 379 -3.55 -18.54 3.17
CA ASN A 379 -3.72 -18.38 4.62
C ASN A 379 -2.40 -18.12 5.35
N ASP A 380 -1.26 -18.22 4.65
CA ASP A 380 0.09 -18.01 5.21
C ASP A 380 0.50 -16.53 5.33
N GLY A 381 -0.18 -15.62 4.60
CA GLY A 381 0.05 -14.18 4.69
C GLY A 381 -0.54 -13.54 5.94
N LEU A 382 -0.20 -12.27 6.20
CA LEU A 382 -0.78 -11.51 7.32
C LEU A 382 -2.31 -11.35 7.17
N PHE A 383 -2.78 -11.22 5.93
CA PHE A 383 -4.18 -11.16 5.58
C PHE A 383 -4.43 -12.01 4.33
N THR A 384 -5.56 -12.71 4.32
CA THR A 384 -6.03 -13.46 3.16
C THR A 384 -7.16 -12.72 2.48
N TYR A 385 -7.01 -12.54 1.17
CA TYR A 385 -7.97 -11.90 0.29
C TYR A 385 -8.66 -12.96 -0.57
N LYS A 386 -9.88 -12.68 -1.02
CA LYS A 386 -10.58 -13.52 -1.98
C LYS A 386 -9.79 -13.58 -3.30
N PHE A 387 -9.62 -14.78 -3.83
CA PHE A 387 -8.92 -15.08 -5.08
C PHE A 387 -9.42 -14.23 -6.25
N CYS A 388 -8.50 -13.63 -7.03
CA CYS A 388 -8.78 -12.77 -8.18
C CYS A 388 -9.53 -11.46 -7.88
N ASN A 389 -9.48 -10.95 -6.64
CA ASN A 389 -10.19 -9.73 -6.24
C ASN A 389 -9.26 -8.54 -5.95
N THR A 390 -7.94 -8.65 -6.14
CA THR A 390 -6.99 -7.56 -5.88
C THR A 390 -6.10 -7.27 -7.09
N ASP A 391 -5.58 -6.04 -7.18
CA ASP A 391 -4.51 -5.67 -8.15
C ASP A 391 -3.11 -6.01 -7.62
N ASN A 392 -3.05 -6.72 -6.50
CA ASN A 392 -1.81 -7.10 -5.86
C ASN A 392 -1.04 -8.07 -6.75
N ILE A 393 0.27 -7.86 -6.89
CA ILE A 393 1.15 -8.66 -7.73
C ILE A 393 1.16 -10.14 -7.29
N MET A 394 0.84 -10.41 -6.02
CA MET A 394 0.73 -11.76 -5.45
C MET A 394 -0.65 -12.40 -5.63
N ASP A 395 -1.57 -11.78 -6.37
CA ASP A 395 -2.87 -12.36 -6.74
C ASP A 395 -2.83 -12.95 -8.16
N TYR A 396 -3.85 -13.71 -8.55
CA TYR A 396 -4.01 -14.32 -9.87
C TYR A 396 -5.06 -13.62 -10.73
N THR A 397 -5.38 -12.36 -10.44
CA THR A 397 -6.32 -11.52 -11.19
C THR A 397 -6.04 -11.42 -12.70
N HIS A 398 -4.82 -11.75 -13.15
CA HIS A 398 -4.49 -11.93 -14.57
C HIS A 398 -5.27 -13.05 -15.26
N GLN A 399 -5.69 -14.09 -14.53
CA GLN A 399 -6.49 -15.20 -15.06
C GLN A 399 -7.88 -14.74 -15.51
N ILE A 400 -8.38 -13.61 -14.99
CA ILE A 400 -9.62 -12.96 -15.43
C ILE A 400 -9.37 -11.73 -16.31
N GLY A 401 -8.18 -11.63 -16.92
CA GLY A 401 -7.83 -10.58 -17.89
C GLY A 401 -7.56 -9.21 -17.27
N LYS A 402 -7.21 -9.15 -15.98
CA LYS A 402 -6.94 -7.90 -15.27
C LYS A 402 -5.47 -7.83 -14.81
N ALA A 403 -4.90 -6.63 -14.84
CA ALA A 403 -3.50 -6.43 -14.47
C ALA A 403 -3.27 -6.57 -12.95
N ARG A 404 -2.08 -7.04 -12.59
CA ARG A 404 -1.58 -7.11 -11.21
C ARG A 404 -0.19 -6.46 -11.13
N PHE A 405 0.00 -5.54 -10.20
CA PHE A 405 1.20 -4.71 -10.11
C PHE A 405 1.39 -4.03 -8.75
N SER A 406 0.37 -3.99 -7.90
CA SER A 406 0.44 -3.33 -6.59
C SER A 406 0.99 -4.28 -5.52
N THR A 407 1.39 -3.72 -4.38
CA THR A 407 1.68 -4.44 -3.13
C THR A 407 1.09 -3.63 -1.98
N ASN A 408 0.70 -4.30 -0.90
CA ASN A 408 0.17 -3.64 0.30
C ASN A 408 1.29 -3.22 1.26
N ARG A 409 1.04 -2.23 2.12
CA ARG A 409 2.04 -1.72 3.07
C ARG A 409 2.60 -2.80 3.98
N TRP A 410 1.79 -3.77 4.38
CA TRP A 410 2.27 -4.87 5.21
C TRP A 410 3.29 -5.75 4.46
N GLN A 411 3.17 -5.91 3.14
CA GLN A 411 4.16 -6.57 2.31
C GLN A 411 5.42 -5.72 2.15
N TRP A 412 5.29 -4.39 2.09
CA TRP A 412 6.45 -3.50 2.00
C TRP A 412 7.43 -3.70 3.17
N LYS A 413 6.91 -3.96 4.37
CA LYS A 413 7.70 -4.26 5.57
C LYS A 413 8.42 -5.61 5.52
N ILE A 414 7.88 -6.59 4.78
CA ILE A 414 8.53 -7.88 4.55
C ILE A 414 9.69 -7.69 3.57
N LEU A 415 9.44 -6.98 2.46
CA LEU A 415 10.42 -6.75 1.40
C LEU A 415 11.57 -5.83 1.87
N ASN A 416 11.24 -4.80 2.65
CA ASN A 416 12.15 -3.82 3.23
C ASN A 416 11.75 -3.52 4.68
N SER A 417 12.42 -4.18 5.62
CA SER A 417 12.23 -3.98 7.07
C SER A 417 12.61 -2.58 7.57
N GLY A 418 13.27 -1.77 6.72
CA GLY A 418 13.55 -0.36 6.97
C GLY A 418 12.32 0.55 6.94
N ILE A 419 11.20 0.08 6.38
CA ILE A 419 9.94 0.83 6.33
C ILE A 419 9.25 0.83 7.69
N ARG A 420 9.09 2.02 8.27
CA ARG A 420 8.45 2.25 9.58
C ARG A 420 7.00 2.74 9.44
#